data_AF-L5JQ03-F1
#
_entry.id   AF-L5JQ03-F1
#
_cell.length_a   1.000
_cell.length_b   1.000
_cell.length_c   1.000
_cell.angle_alpha   90.00
_cell.angle_beta   90.00
_cell.angle_gamma   90.00
#
_symmetry.space_group_name_H-M   'P 1'
#
loop_
_entity.id
_entity.type
_entity.pdbx_description
1 polymer ?
#
loop_
_entity_poly.entity_id
_entity_poly.type
_entity_poly.pdbx_seq_one_letter_code
_entity_poly.pdbx_strand_id
1 'polypeptide(L)' 'MYTFDRATNCKACRMFLRGTFYQGYLCTKCGVGAHKECLEVTPPCKTGECHLRAPSLTATLRHPPGLG' A
#
# COMPACT_ATOMS: atom_id res chain seq x y z
N MET A 1 -10.13 0.41 5.52
CA MET A 1 -9.99 1.88 5.60
C MET A 1 -9.69 2.24 7.04
N TYR A 2 -8.97 3.34 7.26
CA TYR A 2 -8.46 3.80 8.56
C TYR A 2 -8.67 5.31 8.69
N THR A 3 -8.97 5.77 9.91
CA THR A 3 -9.08 7.18 10.27
C THR A 3 -7.80 7.60 11.00
N PHE A 4 -6.96 8.38 10.33
CA PHE A 4 -5.77 9.01 10.88
C PHE A 4 -6.13 10.24 11.72
N ASP A 5 -5.62 10.31 12.95
CA ASP A 5 -5.78 11.47 13.86
C ASP A 5 -4.92 12.68 13.47
N ARG A 6 -4.02 12.51 12.49
CA ARG A 6 -3.11 13.55 12.00
C ARG A 6 -3.04 13.53 10.48
N ALA A 7 -2.73 14.69 9.89
CA ALA A 7 -2.47 14.81 8.47
C ALA A 7 -1.38 13.81 8.03
N THR A 8 -1.77 12.86 7.19
CA THR A 8 -0.92 11.73 6.78
C THR A 8 -0.76 11.76 5.26
N ASN A 9 0.46 11.52 4.78
CA ASN A 9 0.75 11.44 3.35
C ASN A 9 0.67 9.99 2.86
N CYS A 10 0.19 9.82 1.64
CA CYS A 10 0.23 8.56 0.94
C CYS A 10 1.67 8.17 0.60
N LYS A 11 2.04 6.93 0.92
CA LYS A 11 3.38 6.40 0.65
C LYS A 11 3.73 6.37 -0.84
N ALA A 12 2.75 6.14 -1.70
CA ALA A 12 2.95 6.01 -3.14
C ALA A 12 3.02 7.38 -3.85
N CYS A 13 1.94 8.17 -3.78
CA CYS A 13 1.85 9.43 -4.53
C CYS A 13 2.38 10.67 -3.78
N ARG A 14 2.79 10.51 -2.50
CA ARG A 14 3.30 11.58 -1.63
C ARG A 14 2.31 12.71 -1.31
N MET A 15 1.06 12.60 -1.76
CA MET A 15 0.00 13.56 -1.45
C MET A 15 -0.73 13.24 -0.14
N PHE A 16 -1.33 14.24 0.47
CA PHE A 16 -2.16 14.07 1.67
C PHE A 16 -3.36 13.15 1.43
N LEU A 17 -3.66 12.31 2.42
CA LEU A 17 -4.91 11.57 2.52
C LEU A 17 -6.03 12.56 2.87
N ARG A 18 -6.89 12.87 1.90
CA ARG A 18 -7.93 13.90 2.06
C ARG A 18 -9.10 13.40 2.89
N GLY A 19 -9.75 14.33 3.60
CA GLY A 19 -10.90 14.06 4.46
C GLY A 19 -10.53 13.95 5.94
N THR A 20 -11.54 14.01 6.81
CA THR A 20 -11.36 13.91 8.27
C THR A 20 -11.57 12.48 8.78
N PHE A 21 -12.32 11.66 8.06
CA PHE A 21 -12.60 10.25 8.40
C PHE A 21 -12.24 9.33 7.25
N TYR A 22 -11.78 8.12 7.56
CA TYR A 22 -11.50 7.05 6.59
C TYR A 22 -10.67 7.51 5.38
N GLN A 23 -9.64 8.32 5.64
CA GLN A 23 -8.89 9.05 4.60
C GLN A 23 -8.08 8.10 3.71
N GLY A 24 -7.76 6.90 4.22
CA GLY A 24 -7.03 5.90 3.46
C GLY A 24 -6.91 4.56 4.17
N TYR A 25 -5.81 3.88 3.92
CA TYR A 25 -5.47 2.59 4.51
C TYR A 25 -4.16 2.70 5.27
N LEU A 26 -4.12 2.08 6.45
CA LEU A 26 -2.92 1.95 7.26
C LEU A 26 -2.35 0.55 7.11
N CYS A 27 -1.06 0.45 6.83
CA CYS A 27 -0.35 -0.79 7.02
C CYS A 27 -0.10 -1.05 8.51
N THR A 28 -0.60 -2.15 9.06
CA THR A 28 -0.38 -2.54 10.46
C THR A 28 1.03 -3.09 10.74
N LYS A 29 1.82 -3.38 9.69
CA LYS A 29 3.20 -3.89 9.82
C LYS A 29 4.24 -2.77 9.88
N CYS A 30 4.14 -1.78 8.99
CA CYS A 30 5.13 -0.71 8.89
C CYS A 30 4.59 0.69 9.22
N GLY A 31 3.30 0.82 9.51
CA GLY A 31 2.68 2.07 9.97
C GLY A 31 2.43 3.13 8.90
N VAL A 32 2.66 2.83 7.61
CA VAL A 32 2.48 3.82 6.53
C VAL A 32 1.03 3.90 6.05
N GLY A 33 0.61 5.10 5.64
CA GLY A 33 -0.69 5.36 5.02
C GLY A 33 -0.64 5.33 3.49
N ALA A 34 -1.74 4.95 2.85
CA ALA A 34 -1.92 5.01 1.39
C ALA A 34 -3.38 5.29 0.99
N HIS A 35 -3.59 5.96 -0.15
CA HIS A 35 -4.92 6.09 -0.77
C HIS A 35 -5.40 4.71 -1.27
N LYS A 36 -6.72 4.56 -1.42
CA LYS A 36 -7.32 3.34 -1.99
C LYS A 36 -6.78 3.00 -3.38
N GLU A 37 -6.70 4.00 -4.25
CA GLU A 37 -6.17 3.88 -5.63
C GLU A 37 -4.65 3.70 -5.68
N CYS A 38 -3.93 4.09 -4.63
CA CYS A 38 -2.49 3.94 -4.57
C CYS A 38 -2.05 2.55 -4.10
N LEU A 39 -2.97 1.70 -3.63
CA LEU A 39 -2.61 0.39 -3.05
C LEU A 39 -1.92 -0.53 -4.07
N GLU A 40 -2.32 -0.48 -5.33
CA GLU A 40 -1.76 -1.31 -6.40
C GLU A 40 -0.32 -0.92 -6.77
N VAL A 41 0.06 0.35 -6.59
CA VAL A 41 1.40 0.88 -6.86
C VAL A 41 2.22 1.14 -5.60
N THR A 42 1.68 0.83 -4.42
CA THR A 42 2.40 1.07 -3.15
C THR A 42 3.57 0.09 -3.04
N PRO A 43 4.80 0.58 -2.84
CA PRO A 43 5.96 -0.31 -2.73
C PRO A 43 5.81 -1.27 -1.53
N PRO A 44 6.36 -2.50 -1.64
CA PRO A 44 6.32 -3.46 -0.55
C PRO A 44 7.06 -2.89 0.68
N CYS A 45 6.54 -3.21 1.85
CA CYS A 45 7.13 -2.71 3.09
C CYS A 45 8.44 -3.46 3.38
N LYS A 46 9.38 -2.75 4.00
CA LYS A 46 10.75 -3.24 4.26
C LYS A 46 10.83 -4.47 5.18
N THR A 47 9.73 -4.88 5.82
CA THR A 47 9.64 -6.03 6.71
C THR A 47 9.37 -7.36 5.97
N GLY A 48 9.67 -7.43 4.67
CA GLY A 48 9.64 -8.68 3.90
C GLY A 48 8.28 -9.03 3.29
N GLU A 49 7.17 -8.82 3.99
CA GLU A 49 5.84 -9.11 3.44
C GLU A 49 4.80 -8.13 3.97
N CYS A 50 4.31 -7.29 3.07
CA CYS A 50 3.37 -6.25 3.43
C CYS A 50 2.34 -6.12 2.34
N HIS A 51 1.40 -7.04 2.38
CA HIS A 51 0.15 -6.89 1.68
C HIS A 51 -0.62 -5.76 2.37
N LEU A 52 -0.41 -4.50 1.95
CA LEU A 52 -1.50 -3.53 2.05
C LEU A 52 -2.62 -4.14 1.21
N ARG A 53 -3.57 -4.76 1.91
CA ARG A 53 -4.51 -5.72 1.35
C ARG A 53 -5.41 -5.04 0.31
N ALA A 54 -4.95 -4.98 -0.93
CA ALA A 54 -5.78 -4.85 -2.12
C ALA A 54 -6.37 -6.25 -2.39
N PRO A 55 -7.69 -6.40 -2.56
CA PRO A 55 -8.25 -7.68 -2.96
C PRO A 55 -7.77 -8.02 -4.38
N SER A 56 -6.79 -8.92 -4.44
CA SER A 56 -6.47 -9.84 -5.53
C SER A 56 -6.47 -9.28 -6.95
N LEU A 57 -5.30 -8.79 -7.39
CA LEU A 57 -4.87 -8.95 -8.78
C LEU A 57 -3.52 -9.66 -8.76
N THR A 58 -3.59 -10.98 -8.89
CA THR A 58 -2.58 -11.83 -9.54
C THR A 58 -1.13 -11.59 -9.15
N ALA A 59 -0.72 -12.21 -8.03
CA ALA A 59 0.57 -12.88 -7.97
C ALA A 59 0.57 -14.07 -8.95
N THR A 60 0.50 -13.81 -10.26
CA THR A 60 0.85 -14.82 -11.27
C THR A 60 2.23 -14.52 -11.79
N LEU A 61 3.13 -15.40 -11.34
CA LEU A 61 4.27 -15.92 -12.07
C LEU A 61 5.49 -15.01 -12.20
N ARG A 62 6.49 -15.37 -11.37
CA ARG A 62 7.91 -15.50 -11.70
C ARG A 62 8.24 -15.17 -13.17
N HIS A 63 9.08 -14.16 -13.36
CA HIS A 63 9.80 -13.91 -14.61
C HIS A 63 10.39 -15.20 -15.22
N PRO A 64 10.36 -15.40 -16.55
CA PRO A 64 11.34 -16.27 -17.22
C PRO A 64 12.66 -15.48 -17.35
N PRO A 65 13.81 -16.13 -17.14
CA PRO A 65 14.62 -16.52 -18.29
C PRO A 65 15.29 -17.90 -18.12
N GLY A 66 15.43 -18.64 -19.22
CA GLY A 66 16.11 -19.93 -19.23
C GLY A 66 17.62 -19.82 -18.99
N LEU A 67 18.18 -20.85 -18.34
CA LEU A 67 19.51 -21.41 -18.61
C LEU A 67 19.69 -22.69 -17.78
N GLY A 68 20.03 -23.80 -18.42
CA GLY A 68 20.29 -25.10 -17.79
C GLY A 68 19.82 -26.25 -18.66
#